data_AF-A0A7R9W250-F1
#
_entry.id   AF-A0A7R9W250-F1
#
_cell.length_a   1.000
_cell.length_b   1.000
_cell.length_c   1.000
_cell.angle_alpha   90.00
_cell.angle_beta   90.00
_cell.angle_gamma   90.00
#
_symmetry.space_group_name_H-M   'P 1'
#
loop_
_entity.id
_entity.type
_entity.pdbx_description
1 polymer ?
#
loop_
_entity_poly.entity_id
_entity_poly.type
_entity_poly.pdbx_seq_one_letter_code
_entity_poly.pdbx_strand_id
1 'polypeptide(L)'
;VERSRRNSYHFATKLVRGAYMNYERGRAAEMGYPDPIHEKIEDTHACYNEALEYLLRYRAENNVNLEVMCATHNQRSVEQAINLMNRFGIRATDSTVHFAQLYGMSDNLTYTLGRNGFRAYKYVPYGFVHEVMPYLMRRAQENSGLMGSNTSKELELLRRELRRRVIT
;
A
#
# COMPACT_ATOMS: atom_id res chain seq x y z
N VAL A 1 -10.12 16.06 0.33
CA VAL A 1 -11.59 16.07 0.10
C VAL A 1 -12.19 17.48 0.04
N GLU A 2 -11.97 18.36 1.02
CA GLU A 2 -12.54 19.72 0.96
C GLU A 2 -12.04 20.51 -0.27
N ARG A 3 -10.73 20.47 -0.53
CA ARG A 3 -10.11 21.14 -1.69
C ARG A 3 -10.70 20.67 -3.03
N SER A 4 -10.97 19.37 -3.19
CA SER A 4 -11.58 18.83 -4.42
C SER A 4 -13.01 19.29 -4.61
N ARG A 5 -13.78 19.44 -3.52
CA ARG A 5 -15.13 20.00 -3.57
C ARG A 5 -15.11 21.46 -3.97
N ARG A 6 -14.22 22.27 -3.36
CA ARG A 6 -14.10 23.70 -3.66
C ARG A 6 -13.71 23.99 -5.10
N ASN A 7 -12.90 23.12 -5.70
CA ASN A 7 -12.36 23.31 -7.05
C ASN A 7 -12.97 22.35 -8.09
N SER A 8 -14.07 21.67 -7.75
CA SER A 8 -14.83 20.79 -8.66
C SER A 8 -13.99 19.77 -9.44
N TYR A 9 -13.09 19.06 -8.77
CA TYR A 9 -12.32 17.96 -9.38
C TYR A 9 -12.53 16.63 -8.64
N HIS A 10 -12.29 15.53 -9.36
CA HIS A 10 -12.40 14.17 -8.82
C HIS A 10 -11.26 13.92 -7.83
N PHE A 11 -11.59 13.62 -6.57
CA PHE A 11 -10.58 13.32 -5.58
C PHE A 11 -10.08 11.89 -5.77
N ALA A 12 -8.79 11.75 -6.09
CA ALA A 12 -8.09 10.49 -6.02
C ALA A 12 -6.88 10.62 -5.10
N THR A 13 -6.56 9.57 -4.33
CA THR A 13 -5.36 9.56 -3.49
C THR A 13 -4.71 8.19 -3.46
N LYS A 14 -3.38 8.17 -3.29
CA LYS A 14 -2.62 6.95 -3.02
C LYS A 14 -2.16 6.97 -1.58
N LEU A 15 -2.73 6.08 -0.77
CA LEU A 15 -2.30 5.90 0.61
C LEU A 15 -1.06 5.01 0.65
N VAL A 16 -0.02 5.49 1.33
CA VAL A 16 1.22 4.77 1.64
C VAL A 16 1.59 5.05 3.10
N ARG A 17 2.38 4.18 3.73
CA ARG A 17 2.94 4.45 5.07
C ARG A 17 4.12 5.41 5.07
N GLY A 18 4.84 5.49 3.95
CA GLY A 18 6.06 6.27 3.81
C GLY A 18 7.26 5.42 3.38
N ALA A 19 8.31 6.07 2.88
CA ALA A 19 9.53 5.41 2.38
C ALA A 19 10.83 6.13 2.80
N TYR A 20 10.72 7.15 3.67
CA TYR A 20 11.81 8.07 4.00
C TYR A 20 12.01 8.24 5.50
N MET A 21 11.57 7.27 6.32
CA MET A 21 11.55 7.38 7.79
C MET A 21 12.93 7.75 8.36
N ASN A 22 13.99 7.04 7.97
CA ASN A 22 15.34 7.31 8.45
C ASN A 22 15.87 8.67 7.98
N TYR A 23 15.50 9.09 6.76
CA TYR A 23 15.94 10.35 6.17
C TYR A 23 15.28 11.55 6.88
N GLU A 24 13.96 11.51 7.08
CA GLU A 24 13.23 12.58 7.77
C GLU A 24 13.69 12.73 9.23
N ARG A 25 13.93 11.62 9.93
CA ARG A 25 14.49 11.64 11.29
C ARG A 25 15.89 12.25 11.35
N GLY A 26 16.77 11.82 10.45
CA GLY A 26 18.13 12.37 10.36
C GLY A 26 18.13 13.87 10.09
N ARG A 27 17.28 14.31 9.16
CA ARG A 27 17.11 15.72 8.82
C ARG A 27 16.56 16.55 9.99
N ALA A 28 15.56 16.04 10.71
CA ALA A 28 14.99 16.71 11.87
C ALA A 28 16.04 16.93 12.97
N ALA A 29 16.87 15.91 13.23
CA ALA A 29 17.99 16.00 14.17
C ALA A 29 19.06 17.00 13.74
N GLU A 30 19.42 17.02 12.45
CA GLU A 30 20.42 17.94 11.90
C GLU A 30 19.95 19.40 11.96
N MET A 31 18.69 19.65 11.61
CA MET A 31 18.12 20.99 11.51
C MET A 31 17.49 21.49 12.83
N GLY A 32 17.42 20.65 13.86
CA GLY A 32 16.90 21.00 15.18
C GLY A 32 15.39 21.25 15.23
N TYR A 33 14.60 20.63 14.35
CA TYR A 33 13.13 20.71 14.39
C TYR A 33 12.50 19.38 14.85
N PRO A 34 11.25 19.40 15.36
CA PRO A 34 10.58 18.17 15.79
C PRO A 34 10.45 17.15 14.67
N ASP A 35 10.71 15.89 14.97
CA ASP A 35 10.53 14.77 14.04
C ASP A 35 9.08 14.74 13.51
N PRO A 36 8.86 14.86 12.19
CA PRO A 36 7.52 14.90 11.62
C PRO A 36 6.88 13.51 11.51
N ILE A 37 7.62 12.45 11.83
CA ILE A 37 7.23 11.07 11.68
C ILE A 37 6.74 10.48 13.00
N HIS A 38 5.70 9.66 12.95
CA HIS A 38 5.24 8.90 14.12
C HIS A 38 6.38 8.13 14.77
N GLU A 39 6.48 8.21 16.10
CA GLU A 39 7.51 7.52 16.88
C GLU A 39 7.44 6.00 16.70
N LYS A 40 6.24 5.43 16.79
CA LYS A 40 6.00 3.98 16.68
C LYS A 40 5.37 3.60 15.35
N ILE A 41 5.69 2.39 14.89
CA ILE A 41 5.15 1.85 13.64
C ILE A 41 3.64 1.57 13.76
N GLU A 42 3.17 1.23 14.96
CA GLU A 42 1.77 1.02 15.29
C GLU A 42 0.94 2.28 15.06
N ASP A 43 1.47 3.46 15.42
CA ASP A 43 0.80 4.75 15.21
C ASP A 43 0.68 5.05 13.71
N THR A 44 1.72 4.72 12.92
CA THR A 44 1.67 4.80 11.45
C THR A 44 0.62 3.85 10.87
N HIS A 45 0.48 2.65 11.45
CA HIS A 45 -0.54 1.69 11.04
C HIS A 45 -1.96 2.18 11.37
N ALA A 46 -2.17 2.76 12.55
CA ALA A 46 -3.43 3.35 12.96
C ALA A 46 -3.81 4.52 12.04
N CYS A 47 -2.87 5.46 11.81
CA CYS A 47 -3.09 6.60 10.93
C CYS A 47 -3.47 6.18 9.49
N TYR A 48 -2.77 5.18 8.92
CA TYR A 48 -3.11 4.63 7.61
C TYR A 48 -4.54 4.06 7.58
N ASN A 49 -4.91 3.30 8.60
CA ASN A 49 -6.21 2.64 8.69
C ASN A 49 -7.35 3.65 8.90
N GLU A 50 -7.16 4.64 9.77
CA GLU A 50 -8.11 5.73 10.01
C GLU A 50 -8.32 6.56 8.74
N ALA A 51 -7.25 6.88 8.01
CA ALA A 51 -7.34 7.61 6.75
C ALA A 51 -8.17 6.83 5.70
N LEU A 52 -7.94 5.51 5.59
CA LEU A 52 -8.72 4.67 4.68
C LEU A 52 -10.19 4.60 5.08
N GLU A 53 -10.49 4.33 6.36
CA GLU A 53 -11.87 4.29 6.86
C GLU A 53 -12.58 5.62 6.64
N TYR A 54 -11.92 6.74 6.95
CA TYR A 54 -12.45 8.07 6.72
C TYR A 54 -12.83 8.28 5.25
N LEU A 55 -11.96 7.93 4.31
CA LEU A 55 -12.21 8.13 2.88
C LEU A 55 -13.38 7.27 2.38
N LEU A 56 -13.44 5.99 2.76
CA LEU A 56 -14.50 5.09 2.32
C LEU A 56 -15.85 5.44 2.96
N ARG A 57 -15.86 5.79 4.26
CA ARG A 57 -17.03 6.32 4.95
C ARG A 57 -17.53 7.59 4.30
N TYR A 58 -16.64 8.56 4.05
CA TYR A 58 -16.98 9.82 3.42
C TYR A 58 -17.61 9.61 2.04
N ARG A 59 -17.03 8.73 1.23
CA ARG A 59 -17.58 8.33 -0.09
C ARG A 59 -19.00 7.78 0.05
N ALA A 60 -19.22 6.88 1.00
CA ALA A 60 -20.52 6.23 1.19
C ALA A 60 -21.59 7.19 1.72
N GLU A 61 -21.26 8.03 2.71
CA GLU A 61 -22.20 8.98 3.32
C GLU A 61 -22.56 10.15 2.41
N ASN A 62 -21.64 10.60 1.56
CA ASN A 62 -21.85 11.78 0.71
C ASN A 62 -22.16 11.44 -0.75
N ASN A 63 -22.14 10.15 -1.11
CA ASN A 63 -22.32 9.66 -2.47
C ASN A 63 -21.46 10.41 -3.50
N VAL A 64 -20.18 10.62 -3.18
CA VAL A 64 -19.22 11.35 -4.03
C VAL A 64 -18.33 10.40 -4.81
N ASN A 65 -17.88 10.84 -5.98
CA ASN A 65 -16.82 10.16 -6.71
C ASN A 65 -15.47 10.41 -6.01
N LEU A 66 -14.97 9.37 -5.35
CA LEU A 66 -13.71 9.35 -4.63
C LEU A 66 -12.99 8.04 -4.93
N GLU A 67 -11.71 8.12 -5.29
CA GLU A 67 -10.89 6.93 -5.54
C GLU A 67 -9.69 6.89 -4.60
N VAL A 68 -9.42 5.71 -4.04
CA VAL A 68 -8.27 5.49 -3.16
C VAL A 68 -7.47 4.29 -3.63
N MET A 69 -6.17 4.51 -3.80
CA MET A 69 -5.20 3.45 -4.03
C MET A 69 -4.56 3.05 -2.69
N CYS A 70 -4.91 1.86 -2.22
CA CYS A 70 -4.30 1.18 -1.09
C CYS A 70 -2.94 0.60 -1.51
N ALA A 71 -1.86 1.36 -1.36
CA ALA A 71 -0.52 0.92 -1.72
C ALA A 71 0.18 0.26 -0.53
N THR A 72 0.05 -1.07 -0.45
CA THR A 72 0.55 -1.88 0.66
C THR A 72 0.85 -3.31 0.18
N HIS A 73 1.93 -3.89 0.70
CA HIS A 73 2.26 -5.30 0.56
C HIS A 73 1.85 -6.12 1.81
N ASN A 74 1.30 -5.47 2.85
CA ASN A 74 0.82 -6.12 4.06
C ASN A 74 -0.57 -6.74 3.82
N GLN A 75 -0.66 -8.08 3.94
CA GLN A 75 -1.90 -8.84 3.78
C GLN A 75 -3.03 -8.36 4.71
N ARG A 76 -2.73 -8.08 5.99
CA ARG A 76 -3.75 -7.63 6.96
C ARG A 76 -4.36 -6.30 6.53
N SER A 77 -3.57 -5.39 5.98
CA SER A 77 -4.09 -4.10 5.47
C SER A 77 -4.96 -4.27 4.24
N VAL A 78 -4.67 -5.25 3.38
CA VAL A 78 -5.53 -5.60 2.25
C VAL A 78 -6.86 -6.16 2.74
N GLU A 79 -6.83 -7.10 3.69
CA GLU A 79 -8.03 -7.69 4.30
C GLU A 79 -8.88 -6.62 5.01
N GLN A 80 -8.25 -5.71 5.75
CA GLN A 80 -8.92 -4.58 6.39
C GLN A 80 -9.60 -3.66 5.36
N ALA A 81 -8.94 -3.35 4.24
CA ALA A 81 -9.53 -2.54 3.19
C ALA A 81 -10.77 -3.24 2.57
N ILE A 82 -10.70 -4.54 2.31
CA ILE A 82 -11.83 -5.32 1.80
C ILE A 82 -12.98 -5.36 2.82
N ASN A 83 -12.68 -5.50 4.11
CA ASN A 83 -13.70 -5.46 5.17
C ASN A 83 -14.40 -4.09 5.23
N LEU A 84 -13.66 -2.99 5.09
CA LEU A 84 -14.25 -1.66 5.01
C LEU A 84 -15.08 -1.47 3.73
N MET A 85 -14.61 -1.99 2.59
CA MET A 85 -15.40 -1.99 1.35
C MET A 85 -16.74 -2.69 1.56
N ASN A 86 -16.74 -3.90 2.13
CA ASN A 86 -17.96 -4.64 2.43
C ASN A 86 -18.87 -3.88 3.40
N ARG A 87 -18.31 -3.29 4.47
CA ARG A 87 -19.04 -2.50 5.46
C ARG A 87 -19.75 -1.30 4.84
N PHE A 88 -19.14 -0.65 3.86
CA PHE A 88 -19.68 0.54 3.19
C PHE A 88 -20.35 0.23 1.84
N GLY A 89 -20.62 -1.04 1.53
CA GLY A 89 -21.32 -1.44 0.31
C GLY A 89 -20.56 -1.14 -0.99
N ILE A 90 -19.22 -1.07 -0.94
CA ILE A 90 -18.36 -0.82 -2.10
C ILE A 90 -18.01 -2.16 -2.72
N ARG A 91 -18.39 -2.36 -3.99
CA ARG A 91 -18.10 -3.61 -4.71
C ARG A 91 -16.71 -3.56 -5.34
N ALA A 92 -16.11 -4.73 -5.57
CA ALA A 92 -14.84 -4.85 -6.28
C ALA A 92 -14.86 -4.21 -7.69
N THR A 93 -16.03 -4.17 -8.33
CA THR A 93 -16.25 -3.56 -9.64
C THR A 93 -16.34 -2.04 -9.62
N ASP A 94 -16.61 -1.43 -8.45
CA ASP A 94 -16.68 0.03 -8.30
C ASP A 94 -15.26 0.63 -8.34
N SER A 95 -15.06 1.80 -8.99
CA SER A 95 -13.73 2.43 -9.11
C SER A 95 -13.21 3.06 -7.81
N THR A 96 -13.94 2.92 -6.70
CA THR A 96 -13.59 3.54 -5.43
C THR A 96 -12.26 3.06 -4.85
N VAL A 97 -11.94 1.76 -4.97
CA VAL A 97 -10.75 1.17 -4.33
C VAL A 97 -9.87 0.46 -5.33
N HIS A 98 -8.59 0.81 -5.30
CA HIS A 98 -7.51 0.19 -6.06
C HIS A 98 -6.47 -0.36 -5.10
N PHE A 99 -5.91 -1.53 -5.41
CA PHE A 99 -4.80 -2.10 -4.65
C PHE A 99 -3.52 -1.95 -5.44
N ALA A 100 -2.43 -1.57 -4.78
CA ALA A 100 -1.14 -1.47 -5.45
C ALA A 100 -0.02 -2.10 -4.62
N GLN A 101 0.83 -2.87 -5.29
CA GLN A 101 2.05 -3.44 -4.74
C GLN A 101 3.25 -3.01 -5.58
N LEU A 102 4.45 -3.14 -5.03
CA LEU A 102 5.67 -2.96 -5.79
C LEU A 102 5.90 -4.20 -6.67
N TYR A 103 6.47 -4.00 -7.86
CA TYR A 103 6.89 -5.11 -8.70
C TYR A 103 7.97 -5.94 -7.99
N GLY A 104 7.83 -7.28 -8.02
CA GLY A 104 8.72 -8.20 -7.31
C GLY A 104 8.42 -8.35 -5.81
N MET A 105 7.28 -7.86 -5.32
CA MET A 105 6.87 -8.01 -3.92
C MET A 105 5.40 -8.42 -3.81
N SER A 106 5.13 -9.48 -3.03
CA SER A 106 3.76 -9.93 -2.72
C SER A 106 2.91 -10.20 -3.95
N ASP A 107 3.48 -10.92 -4.92
CA ASP A 107 2.78 -11.27 -6.16
C ASP A 107 1.56 -12.16 -5.90
N ASN A 108 1.64 -12.99 -4.86
CA ASN A 108 0.51 -13.78 -4.37
C ASN A 108 -0.71 -12.91 -4.01
N LEU A 109 -0.51 -11.74 -3.40
CA LEU A 109 -1.59 -10.83 -3.06
C LEU A 109 -2.16 -10.19 -4.32
N THR A 110 -1.31 -9.65 -5.19
CA THR A 110 -1.74 -8.99 -6.42
C THR A 110 -2.53 -9.96 -7.32
N TYR A 111 -2.04 -11.19 -7.47
CA TYR A 111 -2.71 -12.23 -8.26
C TYR A 111 -4.06 -12.62 -7.64
N THR A 112 -4.12 -12.84 -6.33
CA THR A 112 -5.36 -13.19 -5.64
C THR A 112 -6.41 -12.09 -5.78
N LEU A 113 -6.01 -10.82 -5.60
CA LEU A 113 -6.89 -9.67 -5.79
C LEU A 113 -7.43 -9.59 -7.22
N GLY A 114 -6.55 -9.68 -8.22
CA GLY A 114 -6.96 -9.66 -9.63
C GLY A 114 -7.89 -10.82 -10.00
N ARG A 115 -7.60 -12.03 -9.49
CA ARG A 115 -8.43 -13.22 -9.73
C ARG A 115 -9.85 -13.10 -9.16
N ASN A 116 -10.01 -12.33 -8.08
CA ASN A 116 -11.30 -12.04 -7.44
C ASN A 116 -11.96 -10.74 -7.94
N GLY A 117 -11.48 -10.18 -9.05
CA GLY A 117 -12.11 -9.03 -9.71
C GLY A 117 -11.79 -7.67 -9.09
N PHE A 118 -10.87 -7.60 -8.13
CA PHE A 118 -10.39 -6.32 -7.60
C PHE A 118 -9.40 -5.67 -8.57
N ARG A 119 -9.42 -4.34 -8.63
CA ARG A 119 -8.43 -3.57 -9.40
C ARG A 119 -7.08 -3.59 -8.66
N ALA A 120 -6.15 -4.41 -9.12
CA ALA A 120 -4.82 -4.57 -8.55
C ALA A 120 -3.73 -4.13 -9.55
N TYR A 121 -2.74 -3.38 -9.06
CA TYR A 121 -1.68 -2.79 -9.88
C TYR A 121 -0.30 -3.12 -9.32
N LYS A 122 0.69 -3.17 -10.21
CA LYS A 122 2.11 -3.21 -9.85
C LYS A 122 2.76 -1.86 -10.17
N TYR A 123 3.45 -1.29 -9.19
CA TYR A 123 4.35 -0.16 -9.41
C TYR A 123 5.67 -0.69 -9.96
N VAL A 124 5.96 -0.34 -11.20
CA VAL A 124 7.13 -0.80 -11.95
C VAL A 124 8.10 0.37 -12.11
N PRO A 125 9.27 0.36 -11.45
CA PRO A 125 10.34 1.30 -11.78
C PRO A 125 10.90 0.96 -13.17
N TYR A 126 11.14 1.97 -14.00
CA TYR A 126 11.68 1.80 -15.36
C TYR A 126 12.66 2.95 -15.64
N GLY A 127 13.83 2.61 -16.20
CA GLY A 127 14.91 3.57 -16.48
C GLY A 127 16.28 2.90 -16.47
N PHE A 128 17.33 3.67 -16.75
CA PHE A 128 18.70 3.19 -16.65
C PHE A 128 19.08 2.92 -15.19
N VAL A 129 20.02 2.00 -14.95
CA VAL A 129 20.42 1.58 -13.59
C VAL A 129 20.76 2.77 -12.70
N HIS A 130 21.56 3.71 -13.19
CA HIS A 130 22.00 4.89 -12.43
C HIS A 130 20.83 5.81 -12.04
N GLU A 131 19.76 5.88 -12.83
CA GLU A 131 18.56 6.67 -12.53
C GLU A 131 17.70 6.01 -11.46
N VAL A 132 17.67 4.67 -11.43
CA VAL A 132 16.85 3.90 -10.47
C VAL A 132 17.60 3.54 -9.18
N MET A 133 18.89 3.84 -9.07
CA MET A 133 19.69 3.56 -7.86
C MET A 133 19.05 4.07 -6.57
N PRO A 134 18.53 5.32 -6.49
CA PRO A 134 17.89 5.80 -5.26
C PRO A 134 16.64 4.99 -4.88
N TYR A 135 15.88 4.49 -5.87
CA TYR A 135 14.74 3.61 -5.63
C TYR A 135 15.19 2.26 -5.06
N LEU A 136 16.22 1.65 -5.65
CA LEU A 136 16.76 0.37 -5.20
C LEU A 136 17.31 0.45 -3.77
N MET A 137 18.00 1.53 -3.40
CA MET A 137 18.47 1.75 -2.04
C MET A 137 17.32 1.79 -1.02
N ARG A 138 16.22 2.49 -1.34
CA ARG A 138 15.03 2.52 -0.47
C ARG A 138 14.38 1.15 -0.33
N ARG A 139 14.36 0.34 -1.40
CA ARG A 139 13.86 -1.04 -1.35
C ARG A 139 14.74 -1.94 -0.49
N ALA A 140 16.05 -1.80 -0.59
CA ALA A 140 16.98 -2.55 0.26
C ALA A 140 16.76 -2.21 1.74
N GLN A 141 16.61 -0.92 2.07
CA GLN A 141 16.31 -0.47 3.43
C GLN A 141 14.97 -0.99 3.94
N GLU A 142 13.89 -0.84 3.18
CA GLU A 142 12.56 -1.34 3.55
C GLU A 142 12.57 -2.86 3.76
N ASN A 143 13.18 -3.61 2.84
CA ASN A 143 13.24 -5.06 2.92
C ASN A 143 14.12 -5.52 4.08
N SER A 144 15.21 -4.81 4.40
CA SER A 144 16.05 -5.16 5.56
C SER A 144 15.30 -5.08 6.90
N GLY A 145 14.37 -4.13 7.05
CA GLY A 145 13.51 -4.03 8.24
C GLY A 145 12.33 -5.01 8.24
N LEU A 146 11.87 -5.45 7.07
CA LEU A 146 10.72 -6.36 6.89
C LEU A 146 11.12 -7.83 6.65
N MET A 147 12.42 -8.12 6.61
CA MET A 147 13.01 -9.37 6.12
C MET A 147 12.62 -10.62 6.92
N GLY A 148 11.87 -10.51 8.02
CA GLY A 148 11.47 -11.66 8.83
C GLY A 148 10.24 -12.43 8.31
N SER A 149 9.15 -11.74 7.92
CA SER A 149 7.83 -12.40 7.85
C SER A 149 7.23 -12.54 6.45
N ASN A 150 7.25 -11.48 5.62
CA ASN A 150 6.59 -11.52 4.31
C ASN A 150 7.39 -12.31 3.27
N THR A 151 8.71 -12.11 3.21
CA THR A 151 9.60 -12.84 2.28
C THR A 151 9.63 -14.35 2.57
N SER A 152 9.66 -14.73 3.84
CA SER A 152 9.65 -16.13 4.28
C SER A 152 8.37 -16.85 3.81
N LYS A 153 7.22 -16.18 3.94
CA LYS A 153 5.92 -16.71 3.50
C LYS A 153 5.83 -16.83 1.98
N GLU A 154 6.34 -15.84 1.24
CA GLU A 154 6.38 -15.90 -0.22
C GLU A 154 7.26 -17.05 -0.73
N LEU A 155 8.43 -17.24 -0.11
CA LEU A 155 9.32 -18.36 -0.42
C LEU A 155 8.66 -19.72 -0.11
N GLU A 156 7.93 -19.83 0.99
CA GLU A 156 7.18 -21.04 1.34
C GLU A 156 6.10 -21.36 0.28
N LEU A 157 5.34 -20.35 -0.15
CA LEU A 157 4.33 -20.50 -1.20
C LEU A 157 4.95 -20.95 -2.53
N LEU A 158 6.08 -20.36 -2.91
CA LEU A 158 6.82 -20.75 -4.12
C LEU A 158 7.33 -22.20 -4.03
N ARG A 159 7.93 -22.58 -2.89
CA ARG A 159 8.38 -23.97 -2.66
C ARG A 159 7.23 -24.96 -2.73
N ARG A 160 6.07 -24.62 -2.16
CA ARG A 160 4.86 -25.46 -2.21
C ARG A 160 4.36 -25.63 -3.64
N GLU A 161 4.33 -24.54 -4.41
CA GLU A 161 3.92 -24.58 -5.81
C GLU A 161 4.90 -25.36 -6.70
N LEU A 162 6.21 -25.22 -6.48
CA LEU A 162 7.24 -26.01 -7.16
C LEU A 162 7.08 -27.50 -6.87
N ARG A 163 6.93 -27.88 -5.59
CA ARG A 163 6.68 -29.29 -5.21
C ARG A 163 5.42 -29.84 -5.88
N ARG A 164 4.33 -29.06 -5.90
CA ARG A 164 3.08 -29.45 -6.58
C ARG A 164 3.31 -29.77 -8.07
N ARG A 165 4.13 -28.99 -8.77
CA ARG A 165 4.42 -29.18 -10.21
C ARG A 165 5.40 -30.29 -10.54
N VAL A 166 6.22 -30.71 -9.58
CA VAL A 166 7.22 -31.77 -9.78
C VAL A 166 6.69 -33.14 -9.34
N ILE A 167 5.82 -33.17 -8.33
CA ILE A 167 5.28 -34.42 -7.75
C ILE A 167 3.92 -34.80 -8.41
N THR A 168 3.34 -33.90 -9.21
CA THR A 168 2.19 -34.18 -10.10
C THR A 168 2.66 -34.17 -11.54
#